data_AF-A0A7S1PPQ4-F1
#
_entry.id   AF-A0A7S1PPQ4-F1
#
_cell.length_a   1.000
_cell.length_b   1.000
_cell.length_c   1.000
_cell.angle_alpha   90.00
_cell.angle_beta   90.00
_cell.angle_gamma   90.00
#
_symmetry.space_group_name_H-M   'P 1'
#
loop_
_entity.id
_entity.type
_entity.pdbx_description
1 polymer ?
#
loop_
_entity_poly.entity_id
_entity_poly.type
_entity_poly.pdbx_seq_one_letter_code
_entity_poly.pdbx_strand_id
1 'polypeptide(L)'
;QFLYFIGPPMAAVESKNKGNEAVARKDFGAAEAHYTKGIEQLGAPAPGDAEAARLLAVLYSNRAQARISMKKRAADAVADCTAALDVCPGFLKSHLRRAVANAQLGNYDDASADIVTLQGKGDDALASNGIDRAAVDDLGAEFRREAEAALARRREQMGERELCAEWVAGLVAEAPAKRHRLPSGVVFEVVRAGDAAAGRSPTEGTECSVHYEGKLRDGSVFDSSIARGEPTSFAPSQVIPAWNEVLQY
;
A
#
# COMPACT_ATOMS: atom_id res chain seq x y z
N GLN A 1 8.79 3.89 51.08
CA GLN A 1 8.86 2.95 49.93
C GLN A 1 10.03 3.42 49.08
N PHE A 2 11.20 2.81 49.23
CA PHE A 2 12.39 3.19 48.46
C PHE A 2 12.25 2.64 47.04
N LEU A 3 11.90 3.51 46.08
CA LEU A 3 11.99 3.20 44.66
C LEU A 3 13.48 3.13 44.29
N TYR A 4 14.05 1.92 44.31
CA TYR A 4 15.34 1.69 43.66
C TYR A 4 15.12 1.85 42.16
N PHE A 5 15.61 2.97 41.61
CA PHE A 5 15.71 3.16 40.16
C PHE A 5 16.81 2.22 39.66
N ILE A 6 16.42 1.01 39.28
CA ILE A 6 17.33 0.04 38.66
C ILE A 6 17.36 0.43 37.19
N GLY A 7 18.44 1.08 36.75
CA GLY A 7 18.70 1.31 35.33
C GLY A 7 18.67 0.00 34.53
N PRO A 8 18.62 0.05 33.19
CA PRO A 8 18.48 -1.14 32.38
C PRO A 8 19.58 -2.17 32.70
N PRO A 9 19.29 -3.49 32.61
CA PRO A 9 20.24 -4.52 32.98
C PRO A 9 21.57 -4.32 32.26
N MET A 10 22.66 -4.19 33.01
CA MET A 10 24.02 -3.99 32.45
C MET A 10 24.38 -5.07 31.42
N ALA A 11 23.88 -6.29 31.62
CA ALA A 11 24.04 -7.40 30.69
C ALA A 11 23.48 -7.10 29.28
N ALA A 12 22.31 -6.46 29.20
CA ALA A 12 21.69 -6.09 27.92
C ALA A 12 22.50 -5.00 27.20
N VAL A 13 23.06 -4.04 27.94
CA VAL A 13 23.94 -2.99 27.40
C VAL A 13 25.24 -3.59 26.86
N GLU A 14 25.83 -4.55 27.59
CA GLU A 14 27.02 -5.27 27.13
C GLU A 14 26.75 -6.06 25.84
N SER A 15 25.62 -6.77 25.79
CA SER A 15 25.17 -7.49 24.59
C SER A 15 24.98 -6.55 23.39
N LYS A 16 24.38 -5.36 23.60
CA LYS A 16 24.29 -4.31 22.56
C LYS A 16 25.68 -3.91 22.04
N ASN A 17 26.64 -3.68 22.93
CA ASN A 17 27.98 -3.24 22.53
C ASN A 17 28.72 -4.33 21.73
N LYS A 18 28.65 -5.60 22.16
CA LYS A 18 29.19 -6.74 21.40
C LYS A 18 28.54 -6.87 20.02
N GLY A 19 27.23 -6.62 19.93
CA GLY A 19 26.52 -6.54 18.65
C GLY A 19 27.07 -5.44 17.75
N ASN A 20 27.31 -4.24 18.29
CA ASN A 20 27.87 -3.12 17.52
C ASN A 20 29.30 -3.44 17.03
N GLU A 21 30.13 -4.09 17.85
CA GLU A 21 31.47 -4.54 17.45
C GLU A 21 31.41 -5.59 16.32
N ALA A 22 30.45 -6.51 16.38
CA ALA A 22 30.24 -7.48 15.31
C ALA A 22 29.80 -6.79 14.00
N VAL A 23 28.93 -5.78 14.06
CA VAL A 23 28.58 -4.94 12.91
C VAL A 23 29.81 -4.24 12.33
N ALA A 24 30.69 -3.69 13.18
CA ALA A 24 31.93 -3.06 12.73
C ALA A 24 32.86 -4.03 11.99
N ARG A 25 32.82 -5.33 12.35
CA ARG A 25 33.51 -6.42 11.65
C ARG A 25 32.75 -6.99 10.44
N LYS A 26 31.57 -6.42 10.10
CA LYS A 26 30.62 -6.92 9.08
C LYS A 26 30.13 -8.35 9.34
N ASP A 27 30.23 -8.82 10.59
CA ASP A 27 29.67 -10.10 11.01
C ASP A 27 28.22 -9.89 11.48
N PHE A 28 27.31 -9.82 10.52
CA PHE A 28 25.90 -9.54 10.77
C PHE A 28 25.18 -10.68 11.51
N GLY A 29 25.66 -11.92 11.35
CA GLY A 29 25.12 -13.07 12.08
C GLY A 29 25.46 -13.03 13.57
N ALA A 30 26.72 -12.75 13.91
CA ALA A 30 27.10 -12.56 15.31
C ALA A 30 26.44 -11.31 15.90
N ALA A 31 26.31 -10.23 15.13
CA ALA A 31 25.59 -9.04 15.56
C ALA A 31 24.14 -9.35 15.94
N GLU A 32 23.41 -10.05 15.06
CA GLU A 32 22.04 -10.49 15.33
C GLU A 32 21.93 -11.33 16.61
N ALA A 33 22.85 -12.28 16.81
CA ALA A 33 22.87 -13.13 18.00
C ALA A 33 23.07 -12.30 19.28
N HIS A 34 23.99 -11.34 19.25
CA HIS A 34 24.24 -10.45 20.38
C HIS A 34 23.06 -9.53 20.69
N TYR A 35 22.42 -8.92 19.68
CA TYR A 35 21.23 -8.11 19.93
C TYR A 35 20.06 -8.95 20.44
N THR A 36 19.87 -10.16 19.92
CA THR A 36 18.84 -11.09 20.40
C THR A 36 19.05 -11.43 21.88
N LYS A 37 20.29 -11.75 22.27
CA LYS A 37 20.64 -11.95 23.68
C LYS A 37 20.35 -10.71 24.53
N GLY A 38 20.65 -9.52 24.03
CA GLY A 38 20.35 -8.26 24.72
C GLY A 38 18.85 -8.05 24.94
N ILE A 39 18.01 -8.39 23.95
CA ILE A 39 16.55 -8.32 24.04
C ILE A 39 16.04 -9.31 25.09
N GLU A 40 16.53 -10.54 25.08
CA GLU A 40 16.15 -11.57 26.06
C GLU A 40 16.55 -11.18 27.50
N GLN A 41 17.73 -10.58 27.67
CA GLN A 41 18.22 -10.12 28.97
C GLN A 41 17.45 -8.90 29.50
N LEU A 42 16.97 -8.03 28.61
CA LEU A 42 16.19 -6.85 28.98
C LEU A 42 14.74 -7.22 29.31
N GLY A 43 14.14 -8.12 28.52
CA GLY A 43 12.75 -8.51 28.64
C GLY A 43 11.77 -7.39 28.29
N ALA A 44 10.49 -7.59 28.65
CA ALA A 44 9.46 -6.58 28.48
C ALA A 44 9.64 -5.45 29.52
N PRO A 45 9.72 -4.17 29.10
CA PRO A 45 9.83 -3.04 30.01
C PRO A 45 8.61 -2.95 30.93
N ALA A 46 8.81 -2.54 32.18
CA ALA A 46 7.71 -2.21 33.07
C ALA A 46 6.94 -0.98 32.53
N PRO A 47 5.62 -0.88 32.77
CA PRO A 47 4.85 0.31 32.40
C PRO A 47 5.49 1.60 32.95
N GLY A 48 5.80 2.55 32.07
CA GLY A 48 6.44 3.82 32.43
C GLY A 48 7.97 3.81 32.48
N ASP A 49 8.62 2.66 32.28
CA ASP A 49 10.10 2.58 32.19
C ASP A 49 10.59 3.02 30.79
N ALA A 50 10.69 4.34 30.61
CA ALA A 50 11.10 4.94 29.35
C ALA A 50 12.54 4.57 28.94
N GLU A 51 13.43 4.29 29.90
CA GLU A 51 14.83 3.99 29.60
C GLU A 51 15.00 2.55 29.13
N ALA A 52 14.34 1.59 29.79
CA ALA A 52 14.28 0.21 29.29
C ALA A 52 13.56 0.15 27.93
N ALA A 53 12.43 0.86 27.75
CA ALA A 53 11.74 0.92 26.47
C ALA A 53 12.63 1.48 25.35
N ARG A 54 13.39 2.54 25.62
CA ARG A 54 14.33 3.12 24.65
C ARG A 54 15.49 2.18 24.34
N LEU A 55 16.06 1.49 25.33
CA LEU A 55 17.10 0.49 25.08
C LEU A 55 16.57 -0.68 24.24
N LEU A 56 15.34 -1.12 24.51
CA LEU A 56 14.69 -2.18 23.73
C LEU A 56 14.48 -1.75 22.27
N ALA A 57 14.01 -0.53 22.04
CA ALA A 57 13.89 0.04 20.69
C ALA A 57 15.24 0.07 19.96
N VAL A 58 16.32 0.47 20.65
CA VAL A 58 17.68 0.49 20.08
C VAL A 58 18.14 -0.93 19.70
N LEU A 59 17.92 -1.92 20.57
CA LEU A 59 18.30 -3.31 20.30
C LEU A 59 17.56 -3.88 19.10
N TYR A 60 16.24 -3.73 19.04
CA TYR A 60 15.44 -4.13 17.88
C TYR A 60 15.90 -3.43 16.61
N SER A 61 16.07 -2.11 16.64
CA SER A 61 16.47 -1.36 15.46
C SER A 61 17.87 -1.76 14.97
N ASN A 62 18.82 -2.03 15.87
CA ASN A 62 20.15 -2.49 15.49
C ASN A 62 20.13 -3.93 14.96
N ARG A 63 19.28 -4.80 15.50
CA ARG A 63 19.04 -6.14 14.95
C ARG A 63 18.43 -6.06 13.56
N ALA A 64 17.46 -5.17 13.34
CA ALA A 64 16.90 -4.90 12.02
C ALA A 64 17.97 -4.47 11.03
N GLN A 65 18.88 -3.57 11.43
CA GLN A 65 20.00 -3.15 10.57
C GLN A 65 20.89 -4.32 10.16
N ALA A 66 21.25 -5.20 11.10
CA ALA A 66 22.05 -6.39 10.80
C ALA A 66 21.31 -7.32 9.82
N ARG A 67 20.00 -7.50 10.02
CA ARG A 67 19.14 -8.30 9.15
C ARG A 67 18.99 -7.71 7.74
N ILE A 68 18.83 -6.39 7.60
CA ILE A 68 18.81 -5.71 6.29
C ILE A 68 20.10 -5.97 5.49
N SER A 69 21.24 -6.08 6.18
CA SER A 69 22.53 -6.41 5.56
C SER A 69 22.69 -7.89 5.20
N MET A 70 21.73 -8.75 5.54
CA MET A 70 21.70 -10.17 5.20
C MET A 70 20.68 -10.46 4.10
N LYS A 71 20.98 -11.47 3.27
CA LYS A 71 20.05 -11.90 2.20
C LYS A 71 18.77 -12.50 2.78
N LYS A 72 17.62 -12.09 2.23
CA LYS A 72 16.27 -12.64 2.54
C LYS A 72 15.82 -12.46 4.00
N ARG A 73 16.35 -11.46 4.71
CA ARG A 73 15.96 -11.17 6.12
C ARG A 73 15.15 -9.87 6.27
N ALA A 74 14.68 -9.29 5.16
CA ALA A 74 13.93 -8.03 5.16
C ALA A 74 12.62 -8.11 5.97
N ALA A 75 11.88 -9.22 5.88
CA ALA A 75 10.65 -9.41 6.67
C ALA A 75 10.91 -9.40 8.18
N ASP A 76 11.98 -10.06 8.63
CA ASP A 76 12.39 -10.05 10.04
C ASP A 76 12.82 -8.64 10.49
N ALA A 77 13.44 -7.86 9.60
CA ALA A 77 13.81 -6.48 9.88
C ALA A 77 12.59 -5.56 9.99
N VAL A 78 11.55 -5.76 9.17
CA VAL A 78 10.26 -5.07 9.30
C VAL A 78 9.66 -5.37 10.67
N ALA A 79 9.62 -6.64 11.08
CA ALA A 79 9.09 -7.05 12.37
C ALA A 79 9.85 -6.40 13.55
N ASP A 80 11.19 -6.37 13.48
CA ASP A 80 12.02 -5.69 14.48
C ASP A 80 11.74 -4.19 14.54
N CYS A 81 11.65 -3.52 13.40
CA CYS A 81 11.38 -2.08 13.38
C CYS A 81 9.99 -1.77 13.91
N THR A 82 8.98 -2.59 13.60
CA THR A 82 7.63 -2.47 14.17
C THR A 82 7.67 -2.65 15.68
N ALA A 83 8.33 -3.69 16.20
CA ALA A 83 8.48 -3.88 17.64
C ALA A 83 9.20 -2.71 18.34
N ALA A 84 10.20 -2.11 17.68
CA ALA A 84 10.87 -0.90 18.17
C ALA A 84 9.93 0.32 18.22
N LEU A 85 9.06 0.47 17.22
CA LEU A 85 8.11 1.58 17.12
C LEU A 85 6.90 1.40 18.05
N ASP A 86 6.51 0.16 18.35
CA ASP A 86 5.46 -0.13 19.33
C ASP A 86 5.85 0.35 20.74
N VAL A 87 7.13 0.22 21.10
CA VAL A 87 7.64 0.71 22.40
C VAL A 87 8.11 2.16 22.36
N CYS A 88 8.58 2.64 21.20
CA CYS A 88 9.09 3.99 21.03
C CYS A 88 8.68 4.55 19.66
N PRO A 89 7.45 5.08 19.50
CA PRO A 89 6.97 5.57 18.21
C PRO A 89 7.80 6.71 17.62
N GLY A 90 8.52 7.46 18.46
CA GLY A 90 9.40 8.54 18.02
C GLY A 90 10.78 8.09 17.53
N PHE A 91 11.07 6.78 17.48
CA PHE A 91 12.39 6.27 17.15
C PHE A 91 12.68 6.32 15.64
N LEU A 92 13.08 7.49 15.15
CA LEU A 92 13.19 7.82 13.72
C LEU A 92 14.03 6.83 12.90
N LYS A 93 15.11 6.28 13.47
CA LYS A 93 15.94 5.28 12.79
C LYS A 93 15.16 4.02 12.43
N SER A 94 14.17 3.61 13.24
CA SER A 94 13.33 2.47 12.94
C SER A 94 12.35 2.73 11.80
N HIS A 95 11.82 3.96 11.67
CA HIS A 95 11.05 4.33 10.47
C HIS A 95 11.90 4.19 9.21
N LEU A 96 13.12 4.77 9.20
CA LEU A 96 14.00 4.70 8.04
C LEU A 96 14.36 3.25 7.67
N ARG A 97 14.72 2.44 8.66
CA ARG A 97 15.07 1.03 8.46
C ARG A 97 13.88 0.19 8.00
N ARG A 98 12.68 0.44 8.55
CA ARG A 98 11.45 -0.23 8.13
C ARG A 98 11.08 0.13 6.70
N ALA A 99 11.24 1.40 6.31
CA ALA A 99 11.02 1.85 4.94
C ALA A 99 11.92 1.09 3.94
N VAL A 100 13.22 1.02 4.23
CA VAL A 100 14.18 0.28 3.41
C VAL A 100 13.86 -1.22 3.36
N ALA A 101 13.51 -1.83 4.49
CA ALA A 101 13.16 -3.24 4.54
C ALA A 101 11.86 -3.56 3.77
N ASN A 102 10.84 -2.70 3.84
CA ASN A 102 9.62 -2.83 3.06
C ASN A 102 9.88 -2.67 1.57
N ALA A 103 10.73 -1.72 1.16
CA ALA A 103 11.13 -1.57 -0.24
C ALA A 103 11.85 -2.83 -0.77
N GLN A 104 12.72 -3.48 0.03
CA GLN A 104 13.33 -4.76 -0.36
C GLN A 104 12.33 -5.91 -0.56
N LEU A 105 11.13 -5.80 0.02
CA LEU A 105 10.02 -6.75 -0.14
C LEU A 105 9.06 -6.35 -1.27
N GLY A 106 9.25 -5.17 -1.88
CA GLY A 106 8.30 -4.60 -2.86
C GLY A 106 7.07 -3.93 -2.23
N ASN A 107 7.05 -3.77 -0.91
CA ASN A 107 5.96 -3.11 -0.17
C ASN A 107 6.15 -1.59 -0.21
N TYR A 108 6.07 -0.99 -1.41
CA TYR A 108 6.41 0.42 -1.61
C TYR A 108 5.43 1.41 -0.95
N ASP A 109 4.17 1.02 -0.75
CA ASP A 109 3.19 1.84 -0.04
C ASP A 109 3.56 2.00 1.44
N ASP A 110 3.85 0.88 2.12
CA ASP A 110 4.32 0.87 3.50
C ASP A 110 5.67 1.61 3.64
N ALA A 111 6.58 1.41 2.68
CA ALA A 111 7.85 2.12 2.66
C ALA A 111 7.65 3.64 2.55
N SER A 112 6.73 4.07 1.67
CA SER A 112 6.42 5.48 1.47
C SER A 112 5.77 6.12 2.70
N ALA A 113 4.93 5.39 3.43
CA ALA A 113 4.32 5.89 4.67
C ALA A 113 5.35 6.22 5.77
N ASP A 114 6.38 5.38 5.91
CA ASP A 114 7.50 5.65 6.82
C ASP A 114 8.34 6.85 6.35
N ILE A 115 8.59 6.99 5.05
CA ILE A 115 9.29 8.17 4.50
C ILE A 115 8.49 9.45 4.76
N VAL A 116 7.17 9.46 4.53
CA VAL A 116 6.32 10.63 4.82
C VAL A 116 6.37 11.00 6.31
N THR A 117 6.42 10.00 7.20
CA THR A 117 6.58 10.23 8.64
C THR A 117 7.90 10.93 8.97
N LEU A 118 9.00 10.55 8.31
CA LEU A 118 10.31 11.20 8.45
C LEU A 118 10.30 12.61 7.83
N GLN A 119 9.65 12.76 6.68
CA GLN A 119 9.53 14.05 5.99
C GLN A 119 8.81 15.09 6.85
N GLY A 120 7.85 14.67 7.67
CA GLY A 120 7.15 15.54 8.63
C GLY A 120 7.96 15.95 9.88
N LYS A 121 9.20 15.48 10.07
CA LYS A 121 10.06 15.89 11.19
C LYS A 121 10.84 17.16 10.85
N GLY A 122 11.32 17.90 11.85
CA GLY A 122 12.23 19.03 11.63
C GLY A 122 13.67 18.55 11.38
N ASP A 123 14.47 19.38 10.71
CA ASP A 123 15.84 19.01 10.33
C ASP A 123 16.73 18.71 11.54
N ASP A 124 16.59 19.46 12.64
CA ASP A 124 17.31 19.19 13.90
C ASP A 124 17.00 17.80 14.47
N ALA A 125 15.75 17.35 14.36
CA ALA A 125 15.32 16.04 14.83
C ALA A 125 15.91 14.90 13.97
N LEU A 126 15.98 15.11 12.65
CA LEU A 126 16.63 14.16 11.74
C LEU A 126 18.14 14.12 11.97
N ALA A 127 18.80 15.28 12.02
CA ALA A 127 20.25 15.40 12.21
C ALA A 127 20.71 14.80 13.55
N SER A 128 20.00 15.04 14.65
CA SER A 128 20.29 14.42 15.95
C SER A 128 20.13 12.90 15.96
N ASN A 129 19.38 12.35 15.00
CA ASN A 129 19.27 10.92 14.74
C ASN A 129 20.22 10.43 13.64
N GLY A 130 21.10 11.28 13.11
CA GLY A 130 22.00 10.92 12.00
C GLY A 130 21.26 10.52 10.72
N ILE A 131 20.09 11.13 10.50
CA ILE A 131 19.28 10.95 9.29
C ILE A 131 19.44 12.21 8.46
N ASP A 132 19.86 12.04 7.20
CA ASP A 132 20.01 13.13 6.25
C ASP A 132 18.67 13.40 5.53
N ARG A 133 18.25 14.67 5.49
CA ARG A 133 16.99 15.07 4.86
C ARG A 133 16.96 14.71 3.37
N ALA A 134 18.02 15.07 2.65
CA ALA A 134 18.08 14.85 1.22
C ALA A 134 18.01 13.35 0.90
N ALA A 135 18.71 12.51 1.67
CA ALA A 135 18.61 11.06 1.53
C ALA A 135 17.19 10.51 1.77
N VAL A 136 16.44 11.08 2.73
CA VAL A 136 15.03 10.69 2.95
C VAL A 136 14.15 11.08 1.77
N ASP A 137 14.34 12.28 1.23
CA ASP A 137 13.56 12.78 0.09
C ASP A 137 13.87 11.99 -1.19
N ASP A 138 15.15 11.67 -1.42
CA ASP A 138 15.61 10.85 -2.53
C ASP A 138 15.04 9.43 -2.46
N LEU A 139 15.07 8.80 -1.28
CA LEU A 139 14.42 7.49 -1.06
C LEU A 139 12.92 7.56 -1.32
N GLY A 140 12.25 8.63 -0.90
CA GLY A 140 10.84 8.84 -1.19
C GLY A 140 10.54 8.91 -2.69
N ALA A 141 11.38 9.60 -3.46
CA ALA A 141 11.25 9.66 -4.91
C ALA A 141 11.52 8.31 -5.58
N GLU A 142 12.53 7.57 -5.10
CA GLU A 142 12.85 6.23 -5.57
C GLU A 142 11.69 5.25 -5.33
N PHE A 143 11.12 5.23 -4.12
CA PHE A 143 10.03 4.31 -3.79
C PHE A 143 8.77 4.59 -4.61
N ARG A 144 8.44 5.87 -4.86
CA ARG A 144 7.33 6.23 -5.75
C ARG A 144 7.57 5.74 -7.18
N ARG A 145 8.77 5.94 -7.72
CA ARG A 145 9.12 5.47 -9.07
C ARG A 145 9.04 3.94 -9.16
N GLU A 146 9.54 3.23 -8.16
CA GLU A 146 9.46 1.76 -8.14
C GLU A 146 8.05 1.23 -7.95
N ALA A 147 7.21 1.91 -7.17
CA ALA A 147 5.79 1.59 -7.03
C ALA A 147 5.07 1.71 -8.38
N GLU A 148 5.25 2.84 -9.09
CA GLU A 148 4.68 3.07 -10.42
C GLU A 148 5.18 2.02 -11.42
N ALA A 149 6.48 1.72 -11.41
CA ALA A 149 7.07 0.70 -12.28
C ALA A 149 6.55 -0.70 -11.95
N ALA A 150 6.33 -1.03 -10.67
CA ALA A 150 5.76 -2.31 -10.25
C ALA A 150 4.30 -2.46 -10.72
N LEU A 151 3.50 -1.39 -10.60
CA LEU A 151 2.13 -1.36 -11.12
C LEU A 151 2.10 -1.49 -12.64
N ALA A 152 2.99 -0.82 -13.36
CA ALA A 152 3.12 -0.94 -14.81
C ALA A 152 3.48 -2.38 -15.23
N ARG A 153 4.49 -2.98 -14.59
CA ARG A 153 4.88 -4.39 -14.83
C ARG A 153 3.73 -5.36 -14.54
N ARG A 154 3.00 -5.15 -13.44
CA ARG A 154 1.82 -5.94 -13.12
C ARG A 154 0.78 -5.80 -14.23
N ARG A 155 0.52 -4.58 -14.69
CA ARG A 155 -0.45 -4.30 -15.75
C ARG A 155 -0.10 -4.94 -17.09
N GLU A 156 1.18 -4.98 -17.46
CA GLU A 156 1.66 -5.67 -18.67
C GLU A 156 1.50 -7.19 -18.58
N GLN A 157 1.55 -7.77 -17.38
CA GLN A 157 1.39 -9.20 -17.16
C GLN A 157 -0.07 -9.64 -16.99
N MET A 158 -0.99 -8.70 -16.76
CA MET A 158 -2.42 -9.01 -16.64
C MET A 158 -3.01 -9.38 -18.00
N GLY A 159 -3.87 -10.40 -18.00
CA GLY A 159 -4.68 -10.74 -19.18
C GLY A 159 -5.90 -9.84 -19.32
N GLU A 160 -6.53 -9.85 -20.50
CA GLU A 160 -7.65 -8.94 -20.82
C GLU A 160 -8.84 -9.04 -19.88
N ARG A 161 -9.09 -10.24 -19.33
CA ARG A 161 -10.15 -10.44 -18.35
C ARG A 161 -9.86 -9.71 -17.04
N GLU A 162 -8.61 -9.71 -16.57
CA GLU A 162 -8.21 -9.05 -15.33
C GLU A 162 -8.19 -7.53 -15.52
N LEU A 163 -7.62 -7.05 -16.63
CA LEU A 163 -7.67 -5.63 -16.98
C LEU A 163 -9.11 -5.11 -17.12
N CYS A 164 -10.03 -5.91 -17.67
CA CYS A 164 -11.44 -5.55 -17.76
C CYS A 164 -12.09 -5.52 -16.37
N ALA A 165 -11.82 -6.52 -15.52
CA ALA A 165 -12.35 -6.56 -14.17
C ALA A 165 -11.88 -5.37 -13.31
N GLU A 166 -10.59 -5.01 -13.38
CA GLU A 166 -10.04 -3.86 -12.67
C GLU A 166 -10.64 -2.54 -13.17
N TRP A 167 -10.74 -2.37 -14.50
CA TRP A 167 -11.36 -1.19 -15.09
C TRP A 167 -12.83 -1.03 -14.67
N VAL A 168 -13.60 -2.12 -14.71
CA VAL A 168 -15.00 -2.14 -14.24
C VAL A 168 -15.11 -1.82 -12.75
N ALA A 169 -14.22 -2.35 -11.91
CA ALA A 169 -14.18 -2.04 -10.48
C ALA A 169 -13.88 -0.55 -10.23
N GLY A 170 -12.92 0.01 -10.96
CA GLY A 170 -12.58 1.44 -10.92
C GLY A 170 -13.78 2.32 -11.28
N LEU A 171 -14.52 1.96 -12.35
CA LEU A 171 -15.75 2.68 -12.70
C LEU A 171 -16.74 2.67 -11.53
N VAL A 172 -17.05 1.53 -10.92
CA VAL A 172 -18.02 1.52 -9.81
C VAL A 172 -17.53 2.35 -8.62
N ALA A 173 -16.24 2.27 -8.29
CA ALA A 173 -15.65 2.99 -7.15
C ALA A 173 -15.66 4.52 -7.31
N GLU A 174 -15.52 5.04 -8.53
CA GLU A 174 -15.57 6.49 -8.80
C GLU A 174 -16.96 7.10 -8.56
N ALA A 175 -18.04 6.36 -8.78
CA ALA A 175 -19.41 6.86 -8.63
C ALA A 175 -20.38 5.78 -8.11
N PRO A 176 -20.16 5.26 -6.88
CA PRO A 176 -20.87 4.09 -6.38
C PRO A 176 -22.37 4.33 -6.15
N ALA A 177 -22.77 5.59 -5.95
CA ALA A 177 -24.18 5.96 -5.81
C ALA A 177 -24.94 6.07 -7.15
N LYS A 178 -24.23 6.14 -8.28
CA LYS A 178 -24.82 6.32 -9.62
C LYS A 178 -24.66 5.11 -10.53
N ARG A 179 -23.61 4.32 -10.32
CA ARG A 179 -23.25 3.17 -11.15
C ARG A 179 -23.75 1.89 -10.52
N HIS A 180 -24.60 1.19 -11.25
CA HIS A 180 -25.17 -0.10 -10.87
C HIS A 180 -24.40 -1.23 -11.54
N ARG A 181 -24.12 -2.30 -10.81
CA ARG A 181 -23.43 -3.49 -11.32
C ARG A 181 -24.35 -4.71 -11.31
N LEU A 182 -24.52 -5.33 -12.47
CA LEU A 182 -25.32 -6.55 -12.64
C LEU A 182 -24.47 -7.81 -12.41
N PRO A 183 -25.10 -8.98 -12.12
CA PRO A 183 -24.38 -10.24 -11.91
C PRO A 183 -23.51 -10.69 -13.10
N SER A 184 -23.90 -10.32 -14.32
CA SER A 184 -23.12 -10.54 -15.56
C SER A 184 -21.81 -9.76 -15.60
N GLY A 185 -21.66 -8.74 -14.74
CA GLY A 185 -20.52 -7.82 -14.73
C GLY A 185 -20.78 -6.51 -15.47
N VAL A 186 -21.93 -6.34 -16.14
CA VAL A 186 -22.33 -5.08 -16.77
C VAL A 186 -22.44 -3.99 -15.70
N VAL A 187 -21.86 -2.83 -15.99
CA VAL A 187 -22.00 -1.61 -15.19
C VAL A 187 -22.68 -0.54 -16.03
N PHE A 188 -23.71 0.08 -15.47
CA PHE A 188 -24.44 1.15 -16.14
C PHE A 188 -24.81 2.25 -15.15
N GLU A 189 -25.07 3.44 -15.68
CA GLU A 189 -25.56 4.60 -14.95
C GLU A 189 -26.80 5.12 -15.66
N VAL A 190 -27.88 5.34 -14.91
CA VAL A 190 -29.07 5.99 -15.44
C VAL A 190 -28.88 7.50 -15.34
N VAL A 191 -28.45 8.13 -16.43
CA VAL A 191 -28.23 9.58 -16.49
C VAL A 191 -29.53 10.35 -16.33
N ARG A 192 -30.60 9.87 -16.99
CA ARG A 192 -31.94 10.42 -16.89
C ARG A 192 -32.96 9.31 -17.18
N ALA A 193 -33.83 9.05 -16.22
CA ALA A 193 -34.94 8.11 -16.41
C ALA A 193 -36.04 8.74 -17.30
N GLY A 194 -36.72 7.90 -18.08
CA GLY A 194 -37.95 8.27 -18.77
C GLY A 194 -39.11 8.47 -17.79
N ASP A 195 -40.22 9.04 -18.27
CA ASP A 195 -41.43 9.19 -17.47
C ASP A 195 -42.08 7.82 -17.24
N ALA A 196 -42.16 7.40 -15.98
CA ALA A 196 -42.79 6.13 -15.58
C ALA A 196 -44.29 6.08 -15.93
N ALA A 197 -44.96 7.23 -16.08
CA ALA A 197 -46.35 7.29 -16.52
C ALA A 197 -46.49 7.09 -18.04
N ALA A 198 -45.42 7.28 -18.82
CA ALA A 198 -45.45 7.14 -20.28
C ALA A 198 -45.34 5.69 -20.76
N GLY A 199 -44.98 4.75 -19.89
CA GLY A 199 -44.95 3.33 -20.22
C GLY A 199 -43.94 2.52 -19.40
N ARG A 200 -43.96 1.20 -19.64
CA ARG A 200 -42.95 0.27 -19.10
C ARG A 200 -41.70 0.30 -19.97
N SER A 201 -40.56 -0.07 -19.40
CA SER A 201 -39.33 -0.30 -20.16
C SER A 201 -39.58 -1.29 -21.32
N PRO A 202 -38.87 -1.13 -22.47
CA PRO A 202 -38.99 -2.03 -23.61
C PRO A 202 -38.70 -3.47 -23.20
N THR A 203 -39.51 -4.43 -23.68
CA THR A 203 -39.19 -5.86 -23.53
C THR A 203 -38.14 -6.29 -24.56
N GLU A 204 -37.59 -7.49 -24.42
CA GLU A 204 -36.55 -8.03 -25.31
C GLU A 204 -36.90 -8.01 -26.82
N GLY A 205 -38.19 -8.04 -27.16
CA GLY A 205 -38.71 -7.99 -28.53
C GLY A 205 -39.27 -6.63 -28.96
N THR A 206 -39.26 -5.63 -28.08
CA THR A 206 -39.78 -4.29 -28.40
C THR A 206 -38.80 -3.56 -29.32
N GLU A 207 -39.25 -3.15 -30.50
CA GLU A 207 -38.45 -2.33 -31.40
C GLU A 207 -38.17 -0.96 -30.77
N CYS A 208 -36.89 -0.60 -30.70
CA CYS A 208 -36.40 0.64 -30.13
C CYS A 208 -35.62 1.43 -31.19
N SER A 209 -35.82 2.75 -31.26
CA SER A 209 -34.98 3.64 -32.09
C SER A 209 -34.05 4.44 -31.19
N VAL A 210 -32.73 4.25 -31.34
CA VAL A 210 -31.74 4.72 -30.37
C VAL A 210 -30.54 5.41 -31.04
N HIS A 211 -30.13 6.53 -30.46
CA HIS A 211 -28.79 7.09 -30.68
C HIS A 211 -27.80 6.46 -29.70
N TYR A 212 -26.72 5.87 -30.21
CA TYR A 212 -25.70 5.20 -29.41
C TYR A 212 -24.30 5.50 -29.94
N GLU A 213 -23.32 5.31 -29.06
CA GLU A 213 -21.90 5.37 -29.38
C GLU A 213 -21.15 4.33 -28.54
N GLY A 214 -20.50 3.38 -29.22
CA GLY A 214 -19.67 2.34 -28.61
C GLY A 214 -18.20 2.73 -28.64
N LYS A 215 -17.54 2.67 -27.46
CA LYS A 215 -16.11 2.96 -27.30
C LYS A 215 -15.39 1.81 -26.63
N LEU A 216 -14.12 1.61 -27.01
CA LEU A 216 -13.19 0.78 -26.25
C LEU A 216 -12.65 1.54 -25.03
N ARG A 217 -11.94 0.83 -24.14
CA ARG A 217 -11.37 1.39 -22.90
C ARG A 217 -10.36 2.51 -23.15
N ASP A 218 -9.71 2.53 -24.31
CA ASP A 218 -8.79 3.59 -24.74
C ASP A 218 -9.51 4.82 -25.33
N GLY A 219 -10.84 4.79 -25.40
CA GLY A 219 -11.68 5.86 -25.94
C GLY A 219 -11.92 5.79 -27.44
N SER A 220 -11.30 4.84 -28.15
CA SER A 220 -11.54 4.65 -29.58
C SER A 220 -12.99 4.24 -29.84
N VAL A 221 -13.68 4.96 -30.73
CA VAL A 221 -15.05 4.67 -31.14
C VAL A 221 -15.01 3.55 -32.18
N PHE A 222 -15.76 2.48 -31.96
CA PHE A 222 -15.88 1.38 -32.93
C PHE A 222 -17.20 1.42 -33.71
N ASP A 223 -18.24 2.05 -33.17
CA ASP A 223 -19.52 2.28 -33.86
C ASP A 223 -20.27 3.45 -33.21
N SER A 224 -20.88 4.33 -34.01
CA SER A 224 -21.62 5.51 -33.53
C SER A 224 -22.72 5.90 -34.50
N SER A 225 -23.98 5.82 -34.06
CA SER A 225 -25.11 6.35 -34.84
C SER A 225 -25.23 7.86 -34.72
N ILE A 226 -24.70 8.45 -33.63
CA ILE A 226 -24.60 9.91 -33.45
C ILE A 226 -23.71 10.51 -34.54
N ALA A 227 -22.56 9.91 -34.83
CA ALA A 227 -21.66 10.36 -35.88
C ALA A 227 -22.28 10.26 -37.29
N ARG A 228 -23.18 9.29 -37.50
CA ARG A 228 -23.95 9.16 -38.75
C ARG A 228 -25.08 10.18 -38.86
N GLY A 229 -25.52 10.78 -37.75
CA GLY A 229 -26.60 11.76 -37.71
C GLY A 229 -28.01 11.16 -37.74
N GLU A 230 -28.14 9.83 -37.74
CA GLU A 230 -29.44 9.13 -37.76
C GLU A 230 -29.49 8.00 -36.73
N PRO A 231 -30.62 7.81 -36.02
CA PRO A 231 -30.77 6.75 -35.04
C PRO A 231 -30.85 5.38 -35.71
N THR A 232 -30.56 4.32 -34.96
CA THR A 232 -30.67 2.94 -35.44
C THR A 232 -31.81 2.24 -34.72
N SER A 233 -32.58 1.45 -35.47
CA SER A 233 -33.71 0.68 -34.94
C SER A 233 -33.33 -0.79 -34.73
N PHE A 234 -33.58 -1.31 -33.53
CA PHE A 234 -33.36 -2.71 -33.17
C PHE A 234 -34.21 -3.10 -31.95
N ALA A 235 -34.49 -4.38 -31.76
CA ALA A 235 -34.99 -4.93 -30.51
C ALA A 235 -33.82 -5.35 -29.59
N PRO A 236 -33.95 -5.28 -28.24
CA PRO A 236 -32.84 -5.62 -27.33
C PRO A 236 -32.27 -7.03 -27.50
N SER A 237 -33.07 -7.99 -27.97
CA SER A 237 -32.65 -9.37 -28.29
C SER A 237 -31.76 -9.49 -29.54
N GLN A 238 -31.67 -8.46 -30.38
CA GLN A 238 -30.92 -8.47 -31.64
C GLN A 238 -29.49 -7.90 -31.49
N VAL A 239 -29.12 -7.43 -30.31
CA VAL A 239 -27.85 -6.76 -30.02
C VAL A 239 -27.11 -7.45 -28.86
N ILE A 240 -25.95 -6.93 -28.48
CA ILE A 240 -25.14 -7.51 -27.40
C ILE A 240 -25.97 -7.61 -26.10
N PRO A 241 -25.82 -8.70 -25.30
CA PRO A 241 -26.71 -9.01 -24.18
C PRO A 241 -26.89 -7.88 -23.15
N ALA A 242 -25.86 -7.05 -22.97
CA ALA A 242 -25.88 -5.93 -22.03
C ALA A 242 -27.03 -4.95 -22.27
N TRP A 243 -27.46 -4.74 -23.52
CA TRP A 243 -28.62 -3.88 -23.82
C TRP A 243 -29.90 -4.41 -23.18
N ASN A 244 -30.14 -5.72 -23.33
CA ASN A 244 -31.32 -6.35 -22.75
C ASN A 244 -31.27 -6.25 -21.22
N GLU A 245 -30.13 -6.61 -20.62
CA GLU A 245 -29.96 -6.59 -19.17
C GLU A 245 -30.19 -5.20 -18.54
N VAL A 246 -29.63 -4.15 -19.13
CA VAL A 246 -29.75 -2.78 -18.61
C VAL A 246 -31.15 -2.23 -18.81
N LEU A 247 -31.81 -2.52 -19.93
CA LEU A 247 -33.17 -2.04 -20.20
C LEU A 247 -34.25 -2.74 -19.36
N GLN A 248 -33.94 -3.90 -18.76
CA GLN A 248 -34.84 -4.59 -17.83
C GLN A 248 -34.61 -4.21 -16.35
N TYR A 249 -33.67 -3.30 -16.04
CA TYR A 249 -33.42 -2.82 -14.67
C TYR A 249 -34.50 -1.87 -14.18
#